data_AF-A0A345H1N1-F1
#
_entry.id   AF-A0A345H1N1-F1
#
_cell.length_a   1.000
_cell.length_b   1.000
_cell.length_c   1.000
_cell.angle_alpha   90.00
_cell.angle_beta   90.00
_cell.angle_gamma   90.00
#
_symmetry.space_group_name_H-M   'P 1'
#
loop_
_entity.id
_entity.type
_entity.pdbx_description
1 polymer ?
#
loop_
_entity_poly.entity_id
_entity_poly.type
_entity_poly.pdbx_seq_one_letter_code
_entity_poly.pdbx_strand_id
1 'polypeptide(L)'
;MFYDKKAPELIQLEKSYDDGIINKDEYSAQKAILKEKYSFVGFTNVRRFLYAIGLPVALFVSSLLILLSTFIKHRLIIYAIRCMSIPFVITGAYFITWTLWDRQDFPESIYYTTITLLSIVITAILYYIFKIISKDFNKLETLRQQLNPLKRNIDFVSDLADIIPETSETVSYKAMTSVTSEDLKENLGKIEETLND
;
A
#
# COMPACT_ATOMS: atom_id res chain seq x y z
N MET A 1 -12.23 -24.72 22.08
CA MET A 1 -13.20 -25.30 21.14
C MET A 1 -14.59 -24.85 21.58
N PHE A 2 -15.10 -23.73 21.09
CA PHE A 2 -16.39 -23.17 21.51
C PHE A 2 -17.38 -23.28 20.35
N TYR A 3 -18.22 -24.32 20.38
CA TYR A 3 -19.47 -24.36 19.64
C TYR A 3 -20.40 -23.29 20.19
N ASP A 4 -21.34 -22.80 19.39
CA ASP A 4 -22.42 -21.98 19.92
C ASP A 4 -23.29 -22.87 20.82
N LYS A 5 -22.98 -22.89 22.12
CA LYS A 5 -23.69 -23.65 23.17
C LYS A 5 -25.17 -23.26 23.32
N LYS A 6 -25.72 -22.48 22.39
CA LYS A 6 -27.05 -21.87 22.47
C LYS A 6 -28.10 -22.57 21.62
N ALA A 7 -27.75 -23.57 20.80
CA ALA A 7 -28.77 -24.35 20.11
C ALA A 7 -29.51 -25.24 21.14
N PRO A 8 -30.84 -25.07 21.33
CA PRO A 8 -31.60 -25.81 22.33
C PRO A 8 -31.53 -27.34 22.10
N GLU A 9 -31.40 -27.77 20.84
CA GLU A 9 -31.23 -29.18 20.46
C GLU A 9 -29.88 -29.76 20.92
N LEU A 10 -28.78 -28.99 20.91
CA LEU A 10 -27.48 -29.45 21.40
C LEU A 10 -27.46 -29.55 22.93
N ILE A 11 -28.13 -28.62 23.63
CA ILE A 11 -28.27 -28.64 25.09
C ILE A 11 -29.13 -29.84 25.52
N GLN A 12 -30.20 -30.13 24.79
CA GLN A 12 -31.03 -31.31 25.04
C GLN A 12 -30.26 -32.61 24.79
N LEU A 13 -29.48 -32.69 23.71
CA LEU A 13 -28.65 -33.86 23.41
C LEU A 13 -27.59 -34.12 24.49
N GLU A 14 -26.94 -33.06 25.01
CA GLU A 14 -25.97 -33.15 26.11
C GLU A 14 -26.63 -33.66 27.39
N LYS A 15 -27.81 -33.13 27.75
CA LYS A 15 -28.60 -33.63 28.89
C LYS A 15 -29.03 -35.08 28.74
N SER A 16 -29.54 -35.49 27.57
CA SER A 16 -29.97 -36.87 27.35
C SER A 16 -28.81 -37.87 27.45
N TYR A 17 -27.59 -37.45 27.12
CA TYR A 17 -26.39 -38.27 27.32
C TYR A 17 -25.97 -38.32 28.80
N ASP A 18 -25.96 -37.17 29.49
CA ASP A 18 -25.61 -37.09 30.91
C ASP A 18 -26.60 -37.86 31.81
N ASP A 19 -27.89 -37.84 31.43
CA ASP A 19 -28.96 -38.60 32.09
C ASP A 19 -28.94 -40.10 31.74
N GLY A 20 -28.04 -40.55 30.86
CA GLY A 20 -27.88 -41.95 30.45
C GLY A 20 -29.00 -42.48 29.55
N ILE A 21 -29.82 -41.59 28.97
CA ILE A 21 -30.96 -41.94 28.10
C ILE A 21 -30.46 -42.46 26.74
N ILE A 22 -29.33 -41.94 26.26
CA ILE A 22 -28.70 -42.33 25.00
C ILE A 22 -27.28 -42.86 25.21
N ASN A 23 -26.87 -43.81 24.38
CA ASN A 23 -25.51 -44.34 24.43
C ASN A 23 -24.50 -43.40 23.74
N LYS A 24 -23.20 -43.66 23.93
CA LYS A 24 -22.11 -42.83 23.39
C LYS A 24 -22.09 -42.78 21.86
N ASP A 25 -22.41 -43.88 21.20
CA ASP A 25 -22.39 -43.98 19.74
C ASP A 25 -23.52 -43.15 19.13
N GLU A 26 -24.72 -43.23 19.72
CA GLU A 26 -25.91 -42.47 19.36
C GLU A 26 -25.72 -40.97 19.62
N TYR A 27 -25.13 -40.61 20.77
CA TYR A 27 -24.73 -39.23 21.04
C TYR A 27 -23.76 -38.70 19.98
N SER A 28 -22.77 -39.48 19.57
CA SER A 28 -21.78 -39.06 18.58
C SER A 28 -22.39 -38.87 17.19
N ALA A 29 -23.30 -39.76 16.79
CA ALA A 29 -24.00 -39.69 15.51
C ALA A 29 -24.93 -38.47 15.45
N GLN A 30 -25.76 -38.26 16.48
CA GLN A 30 -26.67 -37.11 16.54
C GLN A 30 -25.90 -35.79 16.63
N LYS A 31 -24.78 -35.76 17.36
CA LYS A 31 -23.90 -34.59 17.44
C LYS A 31 -23.26 -34.26 16.09
N ALA A 32 -22.89 -35.25 15.28
CA ALA A 32 -22.38 -35.02 13.93
C ALA A 32 -23.44 -34.39 13.02
N ILE A 33 -24.68 -34.89 13.06
CA ILE A 33 -25.81 -34.34 12.29
C ILE A 33 -26.11 -32.89 12.71
N LEU A 34 -26.18 -32.63 14.02
CA LEU A 34 -26.39 -31.27 14.52
C LEU A 34 -25.22 -30.34 14.17
N LYS A 35 -23.99 -30.85 14.19
CA LYS A 35 -22.80 -30.07 13.80
C LYS A 35 -22.88 -29.67 12.33
N GLU A 36 -23.30 -30.56 11.45
CA GLU A 36 -23.53 -30.26 10.03
C GLU A 36 -24.66 -29.24 9.86
N LYS A 37 -25.80 -29.45 10.54
CA LYS A 37 -26.98 -28.55 10.51
C LYS A 37 -26.66 -27.11 10.91
N TYR A 38 -25.79 -26.91 11.90
CA TYR A 38 -25.38 -25.59 12.37
C TYR A 38 -24.07 -25.07 11.76
N SER A 39 -23.43 -25.85 10.88
CA SER A 39 -22.28 -25.39 10.12
C SER A 39 -22.70 -24.53 8.92
N PHE A 40 -21.87 -23.56 8.57
CA PHE A 40 -22.08 -22.70 7.39
C PHE A 40 -20.80 -22.72 6.56
N VAL A 41 -20.85 -23.31 5.37
CA VAL A 41 -19.69 -23.40 4.44
C VAL A 41 -18.44 -23.96 5.14
N GLY A 42 -18.59 -25.06 5.89
CA GLY A 42 -17.50 -25.68 6.66
C GLY A 42 -17.13 -24.96 7.97
N PHE A 43 -17.66 -23.76 8.26
CA PHE A 43 -17.43 -23.05 9.51
C PHE A 43 -18.45 -23.42 10.58
N THR A 44 -18.04 -23.43 11.85
CA THR A 44 -18.93 -23.80 12.97
C THR A 44 -20.05 -22.81 13.25
N ASN A 45 -19.95 -21.58 12.77
CA ASN A 45 -20.99 -20.56 12.82
C ASN A 45 -20.75 -19.46 11.79
N VAL A 46 -21.80 -18.71 11.47
CA VAL A 46 -21.76 -17.59 10.51
C VAL A 46 -20.76 -16.51 10.95
N ARG A 47 -20.62 -16.27 12.26
CA ARG A 47 -19.68 -15.27 12.78
C ARG A 47 -18.24 -15.60 12.37
N ARG A 48 -17.80 -16.85 12.52
CA ARG A 48 -16.45 -17.27 12.12
C ARG A 48 -16.26 -17.20 10.61
N PHE A 49 -17.28 -17.57 9.84
CA PHE A 49 -17.26 -17.38 8.39
C PHE A 49 -17.05 -15.90 8.03
N LEU A 50 -17.82 -14.98 8.62
CA LEU A 50 -17.68 -13.54 8.40
C LEU A 50 -16.30 -13.01 8.78
N TYR A 51 -15.71 -13.49 9.87
CA TYR A 51 -14.33 -13.14 10.23
C TYR A 51 -13.31 -13.68 9.22
N ALA A 52 -13.48 -14.92 8.74
CA ALA A 52 -12.57 -15.54 7.79
C ALA A 52 -12.64 -14.88 6.40
N ILE A 53 -13.83 -14.55 5.92
CA ILE A 53 -14.02 -13.95 4.59
C ILE A 53 -13.87 -12.42 4.59
N GLY A 54 -14.14 -11.76 5.72
CA GLY A 54 -14.20 -10.30 5.80
C GLY A 54 -12.88 -9.62 5.47
N LEU A 55 -11.76 -10.11 6.00
CA LEU A 55 -10.44 -9.56 5.73
C LEU A 55 -10.00 -9.78 4.26
N PRO A 56 -10.11 -10.99 3.68
CA PRO A 56 -9.87 -11.21 2.25
C PRO A 56 -10.73 -10.34 1.33
N VAL A 57 -12.01 -10.16 1.63
CA VAL A 57 -12.92 -9.30 0.85
C VAL A 57 -12.51 -7.84 0.96
N ALA A 58 -12.21 -7.34 2.16
CA ALA A 58 -11.74 -5.97 2.34
C ALA A 58 -10.42 -5.72 1.58
N LEU A 59 -9.49 -6.67 1.62
CA LEU A 59 -8.22 -6.61 0.88
C LEU A 59 -8.46 -6.61 -0.63
N PHE A 60 -9.33 -7.50 -1.12
CA PHE A 60 -9.68 -7.59 -2.54
C PHE A 60 -10.33 -6.31 -3.04
N VAL A 61 -11.35 -5.79 -2.35
CA VAL A 61 -12.04 -4.56 -2.76
C VAL A 61 -11.13 -3.35 -2.69
N SER A 62 -10.36 -3.19 -1.61
CA SER A 62 -9.42 -2.05 -1.50
C SER A 62 -8.35 -2.08 -2.58
N SER A 63 -7.72 -3.23 -2.82
CA SER A 63 -6.72 -3.37 -3.88
C SER A 63 -7.33 -3.20 -5.28
N LEU A 64 -8.56 -3.64 -5.52
CA LEU A 64 -9.28 -3.41 -6.77
C LEU A 64 -9.57 -1.92 -6.99
N LEU A 65 -10.00 -1.20 -5.96
CA LEU A 65 -10.21 0.25 -6.01
C LEU A 65 -8.91 0.99 -6.33
N ILE A 66 -7.80 0.58 -5.72
CA ILE A 66 -6.49 1.17 -5.99
C ILE A 66 -6.06 0.87 -7.44
N LEU A 67 -6.29 -0.35 -7.94
CA LEU A 67 -5.97 -0.74 -9.31
C LEU A 67 -6.75 0.11 -10.34
N LEU A 68 -8.04 0.37 -10.07
CA LEU A 68 -8.94 1.16 -10.91
C LEU A 68 -8.84 2.67 -10.69
N SER A 69 -8.11 3.11 -9.66
CA SER A 69 -8.00 4.52 -9.29
C SER A 69 -7.43 5.35 -10.45
N THR A 70 -8.04 6.52 -10.65
CA THR A 70 -7.60 7.56 -11.60
C THR A 70 -7.25 8.88 -10.89
N PHE A 71 -7.36 8.93 -9.55
CA PHE A 71 -7.14 10.15 -8.77
C PHE A 71 -5.69 10.65 -8.79
N ILE A 72 -4.74 9.78 -9.13
CA ILE A 72 -3.31 10.09 -9.13
C ILE A 72 -2.87 10.56 -10.52
N LYS A 73 -2.52 11.85 -10.62
CA LYS A 73 -2.11 12.49 -11.89
C LYS A 73 -0.74 12.03 -12.38
N HIS A 74 0.18 11.67 -11.46
CA HIS A 74 1.55 11.34 -11.83
C HIS A 74 1.66 9.92 -12.41
N ARG A 75 1.99 9.81 -13.70
CA ARG A 75 2.01 8.54 -14.47
C ARG A 75 2.90 7.45 -13.88
N LEU A 76 4.05 7.81 -13.30
CA LEU A 76 4.93 6.81 -12.67
C LEU A 76 4.35 6.29 -11.34
N ILE A 77 3.73 7.16 -10.56
CA ILE A 77 3.19 6.81 -9.23
C ILE A 77 1.96 5.91 -9.42
N ILE A 78 1.08 6.25 -10.35
CA ILE A 78 -0.09 5.41 -10.67
C ILE A 78 0.33 4.03 -11.20
N TYR A 79 1.40 3.94 -12.00
CA TYR A 79 1.91 2.65 -12.48
C TYR A 79 2.47 1.81 -11.33
N ALA A 80 3.29 2.40 -10.46
CA ALA A 80 3.85 1.73 -9.28
C ALA A 80 2.76 1.21 -8.34
N ILE A 81 1.75 2.04 -8.04
CA ILE A 81 0.63 1.69 -7.18
C ILE A 81 -0.24 0.59 -7.79
N ARG A 82 -0.50 0.64 -9.11
CA ARG A 82 -1.20 -0.43 -9.82
C ARG A 82 -0.42 -1.75 -9.77
N CYS A 83 0.89 -1.71 -10.01
CA CYS A 83 1.75 -2.89 -9.89
C CYS A 83 1.72 -3.48 -8.47
N MET A 84 1.76 -2.65 -7.43
CA MET A 84 1.60 -3.10 -6.05
C MET A 84 0.22 -3.70 -5.76
N SER A 85 -0.83 -3.22 -6.43
CA SER A 85 -2.20 -3.67 -6.15
C SER A 85 -2.50 -5.06 -6.70
N ILE A 86 -1.88 -5.44 -7.82
CA ILE A 86 -2.04 -6.75 -8.46
C ILE A 86 -1.83 -7.93 -7.48
N PRO A 87 -0.69 -8.03 -6.75
CA PRO A 87 -0.48 -9.14 -5.81
C PRO A 87 -1.52 -9.16 -4.68
N PHE A 88 -2.02 -8.00 -4.23
CA PHE A 88 -3.08 -7.94 -3.22
C PHE A 88 -4.43 -8.41 -3.76
N VAL A 89 -4.77 -8.08 -5.02
CA VAL A 89 -5.97 -8.60 -5.70
C VAL A 89 -5.88 -10.12 -5.82
N ILE A 90 -4.74 -10.65 -6.26
CA ILE A 90 -4.51 -12.10 -6.39
C ILE A 90 -4.63 -12.78 -5.02
N THR A 91 -4.01 -12.20 -3.99
CA THR A 91 -4.04 -12.74 -2.62
C THR A 91 -5.46 -12.73 -2.05
N GLY A 92 -6.19 -11.61 -2.20
CA GLY A 92 -7.58 -11.51 -1.77
C GLY A 92 -8.48 -12.53 -2.48
N ALA A 93 -8.36 -12.66 -3.80
CA ALA A 93 -9.08 -13.65 -4.58
C ALA A 93 -8.77 -15.08 -4.12
N TYR A 94 -7.49 -15.41 -3.93
CA TYR A 94 -7.05 -16.70 -3.42
C TYR A 94 -7.71 -17.05 -2.07
N PHE A 95 -7.68 -16.13 -1.10
CA PHE A 95 -8.27 -16.38 0.21
C PHE A 95 -9.80 -16.43 0.20
N ILE A 96 -10.46 -15.64 -0.67
CA ILE A 96 -11.91 -15.75 -0.87
C ILE A 96 -12.25 -17.13 -1.43
N THR A 97 -11.54 -17.57 -2.47
CA THR A 97 -11.73 -18.90 -3.06
C THR A 97 -11.48 -19.97 -2.01
N TRP A 98 -10.37 -19.91 -1.27
CA TRP A 98 -10.06 -20.86 -0.20
C TRP A 98 -11.15 -20.92 0.88
N THR A 99 -11.69 -19.76 1.29
CA THR A 99 -12.75 -19.69 2.31
C THR A 99 -14.08 -20.28 1.84
N LEU A 100 -14.34 -20.25 0.53
CA LEU A 100 -15.56 -20.78 -0.08
C LEU A 100 -15.39 -22.19 -0.65
N TRP A 101 -14.17 -22.72 -0.65
CA TRP A 101 -13.86 -24.02 -1.22
C TRP A 101 -14.18 -25.12 -0.19
N ASP A 102 -15.09 -26.02 -0.55
CA ASP A 102 -15.61 -27.07 0.34
C ASP A 102 -14.62 -28.24 0.54
N ARG A 103 -13.58 -28.37 -0.29
CA ARG A 103 -12.57 -29.42 -0.12
C ARG A 103 -11.46 -29.03 0.86
N GLN A 104 -10.98 -30.07 1.54
CA GLN A 104 -9.80 -30.12 2.38
C GLN A 104 -8.61 -29.34 1.79
N ASP A 105 -7.87 -28.70 2.69
CA ASP A 105 -6.75 -27.78 2.46
C ASP A 105 -5.97 -27.97 1.15
N PHE A 106 -5.60 -26.87 0.50
CA PHE A 106 -4.70 -26.93 -0.66
C PHE A 106 -3.45 -27.73 -0.29
N PRO A 107 -2.89 -28.53 -1.22
CA PRO A 107 -1.68 -29.27 -0.96
C PRO A 107 -0.57 -28.31 -0.53
N GLU A 108 0.13 -28.71 0.52
CA GLU A 108 1.13 -27.90 1.23
C GLU A 108 2.20 -27.30 0.28
N SER A 109 2.55 -28.03 -0.77
CA SER A 109 3.48 -27.58 -1.82
C SER A 109 2.97 -26.36 -2.59
N ILE A 110 1.69 -26.30 -2.95
CA ILE A 110 1.10 -25.16 -3.67
C ILE A 110 1.08 -23.93 -2.77
N TYR A 111 0.80 -24.12 -1.48
CA TYR A 111 0.79 -23.04 -0.50
C TYR A 111 2.19 -22.38 -0.38
N TYR A 112 3.24 -23.16 -0.16
CA TYR A 112 4.58 -22.58 -0.01
C TYR A 112 5.12 -21.99 -1.32
N THR A 113 4.86 -22.65 -2.46
CA THR A 113 5.34 -22.13 -3.76
C THR A 113 4.70 -20.80 -4.13
N THR A 114 3.40 -20.63 -3.86
CA THR A 114 2.70 -19.35 -4.11
C THR A 114 3.23 -18.23 -3.21
N ILE A 115 3.51 -18.51 -1.93
CA ILE A 115 4.11 -17.52 -1.02
C ILE A 115 5.52 -17.13 -1.47
N THR A 116 6.36 -18.10 -1.84
CA THR A 116 7.72 -17.81 -2.32
C THR A 116 7.69 -16.96 -3.59
N LEU A 117 6.83 -17.30 -4.55
CA LEU A 117 6.70 -16.55 -5.80
C LEU A 117 6.18 -15.14 -5.55
N LEU A 118 5.17 -14.99 -4.68
CA LEU A 118 4.61 -13.71 -4.30
C LEU A 118 5.68 -12.82 -3.63
N SER A 119 6.51 -13.39 -2.75
CA SER A 119 7.60 -12.68 -2.09
C SER A 119 8.60 -12.13 -3.10
N ILE A 120 9.03 -12.95 -4.07
CA ILE A 120 9.96 -12.51 -5.13
C ILE A 120 9.37 -11.35 -5.94
N VAL A 121 8.09 -11.45 -6.32
CA VAL A 121 7.39 -10.41 -7.10
C VAL A 121 7.30 -9.11 -6.30
N ILE A 122 6.91 -9.17 -5.02
CA ILE A 122 6.82 -7.98 -4.16
C ILE A 122 8.20 -7.35 -3.97
N THR A 123 9.24 -8.15 -3.71
CA THR A 123 10.62 -7.65 -3.57
C THR A 123 11.10 -6.97 -4.85
N ALA A 124 10.82 -7.55 -6.02
CA ALA A 124 11.17 -6.93 -7.30
C ALA A 124 10.46 -5.57 -7.48
N ILE A 125 9.15 -5.52 -7.23
CA ILE A 125 8.37 -4.27 -7.32
C ILE A 125 8.94 -3.20 -6.38
N LEU A 126 9.20 -3.55 -5.12
CA LEU A 126 9.76 -2.63 -4.13
C LEU A 126 11.13 -2.12 -4.57
N TYR A 127 12.00 -3.01 -5.07
CA TYR A 127 13.32 -2.63 -5.58
C TYR A 127 13.23 -1.58 -6.70
N TYR A 128 12.33 -1.78 -7.67
CA TYR A 128 12.13 -0.81 -8.76
C TYR A 128 11.60 0.53 -8.24
N ILE A 129 10.69 0.52 -7.29
CA ILE A 129 10.12 1.73 -6.70
C ILE A 129 11.19 2.51 -5.93
N PHE A 130 11.96 1.83 -5.08
CA PHE A 130 13.09 2.45 -4.38
C PHE A 130 14.10 3.03 -5.36
N LYS A 131 14.44 2.32 -6.43
CA LYS A 131 15.38 2.81 -7.46
C LYS A 131 14.88 4.10 -8.13
N ILE A 132 13.60 4.21 -8.42
CA ILE A 132 13.00 5.43 -9.01
C ILE A 132 13.08 6.57 -7.99
N ILE A 133 12.63 6.33 -6.76
CA ILE A 133 12.62 7.34 -5.69
C ILE A 133 14.04 7.84 -5.43
N SER A 134 15.02 6.94 -5.25
CA SER A 134 16.41 7.32 -5.02
C SER A 134 17.00 8.15 -6.16
N LYS A 135 16.63 7.86 -7.42
CA LYS A 135 17.10 8.66 -8.57
C LYS A 135 16.57 10.09 -8.51
N ASP A 136 15.32 10.28 -8.14
CA ASP A 136 14.70 11.60 -8.04
C ASP A 136 15.25 12.38 -6.83
N PHE A 137 15.48 11.71 -5.70
CA PHE A 137 16.18 12.30 -4.54
C PHE A 137 17.61 12.75 -4.90
N ASN A 138 18.38 11.90 -5.57
CA ASN A 138 19.76 12.26 -5.97
C ASN A 138 19.78 13.48 -6.91
N LYS A 139 18.79 13.62 -7.80
CA LYS A 139 18.65 14.81 -8.65
C LYS A 139 18.34 16.06 -7.84
N LEU A 140 17.40 15.98 -6.90
CA LEU A 140 17.07 17.09 -6.00
C LEU A 140 18.27 17.52 -5.17
N GLU A 141 19.04 16.56 -4.65
CA GLU A 141 20.27 16.84 -3.91
C GLU A 141 21.33 17.50 -4.80
N THR A 142 21.48 17.04 -6.03
CA THR A 142 22.39 17.67 -7.01
C THR A 142 21.97 19.13 -7.30
N LEU A 143 20.67 19.38 -7.49
CA LEU A 143 20.14 20.74 -7.69
C LEU A 143 20.39 21.62 -6.48
N ARG A 144 20.21 21.09 -5.27
CA ARG A 144 20.51 21.77 -4.01
C ARG A 144 21.99 22.12 -3.87
N GLN A 145 22.89 21.22 -4.29
CA GLN A 145 24.33 21.49 -4.30
C GLN A 145 24.72 22.57 -5.31
N GLN A 146 24.00 22.67 -6.44
CA GLN A 146 24.23 23.69 -7.47
C GLN A 146 23.66 25.08 -7.13
N LEU A 147 22.74 25.18 -6.15
CA LEU A 147 22.19 26.46 -5.68
C LEU A 147 23.25 27.37 -5.05
N ASN A 148 24.12 26.84 -4.19
CA ASN A 148 25.18 27.61 -3.53
C ASN A 148 26.15 28.31 -4.51
N PRO A 149 26.75 27.61 -5.51
CA PRO A 149 27.61 28.27 -6.48
C PRO A 149 26.82 29.24 -7.38
N LEU A 150 25.55 28.95 -7.70
CA LEU A 150 24.71 29.85 -8.47
C LEU A 150 24.44 31.15 -7.70
N LYS A 151 24.11 31.07 -6.41
CA LYS A 151 23.96 32.22 -5.49
C LYS A 151 25.20 33.10 -5.49
N ARG A 152 26.37 32.49 -5.29
CA ARG A 152 27.66 33.20 -5.32
C ARG A 152 27.91 33.91 -6.64
N ASN A 153 27.57 33.28 -7.77
CA ASN A 153 27.74 33.89 -9.09
C ASN A 153 26.78 35.08 -9.30
N ILE A 154 25.54 34.99 -8.79
CA ILE A 154 24.57 36.09 -8.86
C ILE A 154 25.04 37.27 -7.99
N ASP A 155 25.55 37.00 -6.78
CA ASP A 155 26.12 38.03 -5.91
C ASP A 155 27.30 38.73 -6.57
N PHE A 156 28.20 37.99 -7.23
CA PHE A 156 29.30 38.57 -8.01
C PHE A 156 28.83 39.47 -9.16
N VAL A 157 27.78 39.10 -9.89
CA VAL A 157 27.19 39.94 -10.96
C VAL A 157 26.55 41.20 -10.38
N SER A 158 25.93 41.10 -9.19
CA SER A 158 25.42 42.24 -8.43
C SER A 158 26.55 43.20 -8.05
N ASP A 159 27.63 42.68 -7.47
CA ASP A 159 28.80 43.48 -7.07
C ASP A 159 29.47 44.15 -8.28
N LEU A 160 29.50 43.48 -9.43
CA LEU A 160 29.98 44.05 -10.69
C LEU A 160 29.14 45.26 -11.12
N ALA A 161 27.81 45.17 -11.00
CA ALA A 161 26.93 46.28 -11.33
C ALA A 161 27.23 47.51 -10.47
N ASP A 162 27.58 47.32 -9.20
CA ASP A 162 27.92 48.41 -8.27
C ASP A 162 29.26 49.08 -8.59
N ILE A 163 30.20 48.34 -9.18
CA ILE A 163 31.56 48.84 -9.51
C ILE A 163 31.61 49.51 -10.88
N ILE A 164 30.65 49.24 -11.78
CA ILE A 164 30.60 49.89 -13.11
C ILE A 164 30.38 51.41 -12.92
N PRO A 165 31.30 52.25 -13.44
CA PRO A 165 31.17 53.70 -13.32
C PRO A 165 29.94 54.19 -14.09
N GLU A 166 29.27 55.22 -13.61
CA GLU A 166 28.12 55.82 -14.32
C GLU A 166 28.62 56.84 -15.35
N THR A 167 28.95 56.37 -16.54
CA THR A 167 29.23 57.21 -17.71
C THR A 167 28.09 57.10 -18.73
N SER A 168 27.95 58.08 -19.63
CA SER A 168 26.91 58.09 -20.67
C SER A 168 26.88 56.81 -21.53
N GLU A 169 28.00 56.08 -21.62
CA GLU A 169 28.14 54.85 -22.39
C GLU A 169 27.84 53.58 -21.58
N THR A 170 27.88 53.65 -20.24
CA THR A 170 27.85 52.48 -19.34
C THR A 170 26.59 52.41 -18.48
N VAL A 171 25.86 53.52 -18.32
CA VAL A 171 24.59 53.59 -17.55
C VAL A 171 23.59 52.52 -18.00
N SER A 172 23.44 52.29 -19.32
CA SER A 172 22.52 51.27 -19.81
C SER A 172 22.95 49.85 -19.47
N TYR A 173 24.26 49.57 -19.48
CA TYR A 173 24.79 48.26 -19.11
C TYR A 173 24.64 48.02 -17.61
N LYS A 174 24.95 49.04 -16.79
CA LYS A 174 24.77 48.99 -15.33
C LYS A 174 23.32 48.71 -14.94
N ALA A 175 22.37 49.42 -15.55
CA ALA A 175 20.94 49.21 -15.31
C ALA A 175 20.51 47.79 -15.72
N MET A 176 20.94 47.31 -16.88
CA MET A 176 20.63 45.96 -17.34
C MET A 176 21.21 44.88 -16.41
N THR A 177 22.46 45.03 -15.95
CA THR A 177 23.09 44.07 -15.03
C THR A 177 22.44 44.08 -13.65
N SER A 178 22.01 45.24 -13.15
CA SER A 178 21.32 45.37 -11.86
C SER A 178 19.93 44.74 -11.91
N VAL A 179 19.12 45.04 -12.93
CA VAL A 179 17.80 44.41 -13.09
C VAL A 179 17.92 42.89 -13.26
N THR A 180 18.90 42.44 -14.06
CA THR A 180 19.13 41.01 -14.27
C THR A 180 19.57 40.29 -13.00
N SER A 181 20.41 40.92 -12.16
CA SER A 181 20.85 40.31 -10.90
C SER A 181 19.72 40.24 -9.87
N GLU A 182 18.85 41.25 -9.79
CA GLU A 182 17.65 41.25 -8.94
C GLU A 182 16.66 40.15 -9.37
N ASP A 183 16.34 40.05 -10.66
CA ASP A 183 15.47 39.00 -11.20
C ASP A 183 16.04 37.59 -10.91
N LEU A 184 17.36 37.42 -11.02
CA LEU A 184 18.02 36.15 -10.70
C LEU A 184 17.97 35.83 -9.20
N LYS A 185 18.15 36.82 -8.31
CA LYS A 185 18.01 36.65 -6.85
C LYS A 185 16.60 36.25 -6.47
N GLU A 186 15.58 36.89 -7.05
CA GLU A 186 14.18 36.56 -6.79
C GLU A 186 13.84 35.13 -7.22
N ASN A 187 14.24 34.74 -8.44
CA ASN A 187 14.00 33.39 -8.94
C ASN A 187 14.77 32.33 -8.14
N LEU A 188 16.00 32.63 -7.70
CA LEU A 188 16.76 31.74 -6.82
C LEU A 188 16.04 31.55 -5.47
N GLY A 189 15.50 32.63 -4.89
CA GLY A 189 14.74 32.56 -3.63
C GLY A 189 13.50 31.67 -3.76
N LYS A 190 12.74 31.79 -4.85
CA LYS A 190 11.60 30.92 -5.15
C LYS A 190 11.99 29.44 -5.27
N ILE A 191 13.16 29.17 -5.88
CA ILE A 191 13.69 27.80 -6.01
C ILE A 191 14.14 27.24 -4.65
N GLU A 192 14.81 28.04 -3.81
CA GLU A 192 15.20 27.64 -2.45
C GLU A 192 13.97 27.36 -1.57
N GLU A 193 12.92 28.18 -1.66
CA GLU A 193 11.65 27.98 -0.95
C GLU A 193 11.00 26.66 -1.38
N THR A 194 10.88 26.44 -2.69
CA THR A 194 10.27 25.21 -3.26
C THR A 194 11.05 23.93 -2.94
N LEU A 195 12.37 24.03 -2.70
CA LEU A 195 13.21 22.87 -2.33
C LEU A 195 13.22 22.58 -0.83
N ASN A 196 12.78 23.53 0.00
CA ASN A 196 12.72 23.38 1.46
C ASN A 196 11.32 23.01 1.97
N ASP A 197 10.26 23.25 1.18
CA ASP A 197 8.90 22.73 1.37
C ASP A 197 8.76 21.24 1.01
#